data_AF-A0A519J0X1-F1
#
_entry.id   AF-A0A519J0X1-F1
#
_cell.length_a   1.000
_cell.length_b   1.000
_cell.length_c   1.000
_cell.angle_alpha   90.00
_cell.angle_beta   90.00
_cell.angle_gamma   90.00
#
_symmetry.space_group_name_H-M   'P 1'
#
loop_
_entity.id
_entity.type
_entity.pdbx_description
1 polymer ?
#
loop_
_entity_poly.entity_id
_entity_poly.type
_entity_poly.pdbx_seq_one_letter_code
_entity_poly.pdbx_strand_id
1 'polypeptide(L)'
;MVNRRMLVAGAVGAAFSPCSAIARQESFENEDVRRGRATVPVFLNDQGPFHFMVDTAATASVISADLAERLGLADAGPIGMHTLIGREVVPTVRAMRMRTGALDASEVRLAVGQRLAMSGLDGLLGCDLLVASKVILNFRGSQRTRIARSSAPPRGFHRGATPGIPVVIKGERRFGNLLMAPAHVWRTPATAIIDSGAEGTIVNRAAAVAGYATPLVPRDGESIRRIQSPTGSVAWGQAMVLPSLRFAGMGMTNLPVAVGDFHSFRIWGVEDQPAILVGLDILRRFSVVHIDLKRSELSLQL
;
A
#
# COMPACT_ATOMS: atom_id res chain seq x y z
N MET A 1 39.54 -53.06 57.82
CA MET A 1 38.30 -52.97 57.02
C MET A 1 38.62 -52.16 55.75
N VAL A 2 38.69 -52.86 54.60
CA VAL A 2 38.17 -52.53 53.24
C VAL A 2 37.97 -51.02 52.94
N ASN A 3 38.45 -50.35 51.86
CA ASN A 3 39.08 -50.76 50.59
C ASN A 3 39.90 -49.61 49.96
N ARG A 4 40.74 -49.97 48.99
CA ARG A 4 41.58 -49.16 48.09
C ARG A 4 40.80 -48.60 46.87
N ARG A 5 41.46 -47.65 46.16
CA ARG A 5 41.26 -47.14 44.76
C ARG A 5 40.44 -45.83 44.68
N MET A 6 40.71 -44.81 43.85
CA MET A 6 41.59 -44.62 42.68
C MET A 6 41.50 -43.15 42.19
N LEU A 7 42.50 -42.70 41.38
CA LEU A 7 42.44 -41.67 40.30
C LEU A 7 42.21 -40.20 40.72
N VAL A 8 43.18 -39.28 40.63
CA VAL A 8 43.79 -38.63 39.42
C VAL A 8 42.76 -38.07 38.45
N ALA A 9 42.73 -36.72 38.35
CA ALA A 9 42.81 -35.93 37.11
C ALA A 9 41.88 -34.70 37.11
N GLY A 10 42.43 -33.56 36.70
CA GLY A 10 41.74 -32.64 35.81
C GLY A 10 41.02 -31.46 36.47
N ALA A 11 41.76 -30.40 36.74
CA ALA A 11 41.19 -29.06 36.70
C ALA A 11 40.70 -28.76 35.28
N VAL A 12 39.40 -28.56 35.12
CA VAL A 12 38.83 -27.88 33.95
C VAL A 12 37.89 -26.82 34.49
N GLY A 13 38.34 -25.56 34.44
CA GLY A 13 37.49 -24.41 34.68
C GLY A 13 36.37 -24.39 33.66
N ALA A 14 35.14 -24.56 34.12
CA ALA A 14 33.95 -24.32 33.32
C ALA A 14 33.78 -22.79 33.16
N ALA A 15 34.55 -22.20 32.24
CA ALA A 15 34.18 -20.92 31.66
C ALA A 15 32.97 -21.19 30.76
N PHE A 16 31.77 -20.95 31.31
CA PHE A 16 30.56 -20.81 30.51
C PHE A 16 30.74 -19.62 29.58
N SER A 17 31.30 -19.87 28.40
CA SER A 17 31.14 -18.98 27.25
C SER A 17 29.68 -19.13 26.82
N PRO A 18 28.85 -18.08 26.89
CA PRO A 18 27.56 -18.16 26.21
C PRO A 18 27.86 -18.36 24.73
N CYS A 19 27.39 -19.49 24.23
CA CYS A 19 27.36 -19.81 22.82
C CYS A 19 26.64 -18.66 22.11
N SER A 20 27.40 -17.75 21.51
CA SER A 20 26.89 -16.76 20.55
C SER A 20 26.56 -17.49 19.25
N ALA A 21 25.54 -18.35 19.30
CA ALA A 21 24.77 -18.71 18.13
C ALA A 21 23.83 -17.54 17.87
N ILE A 22 24.38 -16.45 17.33
CA ILE A 22 23.59 -15.47 16.58
C ILE A 22 23.10 -16.25 15.37
N ALA A 23 21.95 -16.89 15.53
CA ALA A 23 21.21 -17.49 14.45
C ALA A 23 20.93 -16.35 13.47
N ARG A 24 21.65 -16.42 12.36
CA ARG A 24 21.48 -15.67 11.13
C ARG A 24 19.97 -15.50 10.87
N GLN A 25 19.41 -14.36 11.27
CA GLN A 25 18.16 -13.85 10.70
C GLN A 25 18.49 -13.45 9.27
N GLU A 26 18.65 -14.46 8.39
CA GLU A 26 18.63 -14.24 6.95
C GLU A 26 17.23 -13.79 6.59
N SER A 27 17.04 -12.47 6.60
CA SER A 27 16.31 -11.70 5.59
C SER A 27 15.22 -12.46 4.80
N PHE A 28 14.22 -12.99 5.48
CA PHE A 28 12.94 -13.37 4.87
C PHE A 28 12.05 -12.13 4.60
N GLU A 29 12.40 -10.97 5.15
CA GLU A 29 11.59 -9.74 5.02
C GLU A 29 11.79 -8.98 3.68
N ASN A 30 12.84 -9.26 2.90
CA ASN A 30 13.18 -8.38 1.76
C ASN A 30 12.60 -8.81 0.40
N GLU A 31 12.23 -10.08 0.19
CA GLU A 31 11.62 -10.51 -1.08
C GLU A 31 10.11 -10.68 -1.00
N ASP A 32 9.56 -11.26 0.08
CA ASP A 32 8.13 -11.55 0.16
C ASP A 32 7.27 -10.30 0.42
N VAL A 33 7.81 -9.27 1.11
CA VAL A 33 7.15 -7.95 1.25
C VAL A 33 7.10 -7.20 -0.08
N ARG A 34 8.14 -7.36 -0.94
CA ARG A 34 8.16 -6.79 -2.29
C ARG A 34 7.22 -7.51 -3.25
N ARG A 35 7.08 -8.84 -3.10
CA ARG A 35 6.26 -9.69 -3.98
C ARG A 35 4.76 -9.38 -3.92
N GLY A 36 4.29 -8.63 -2.92
CA GLY A 36 2.89 -8.23 -2.79
C GLY A 36 2.54 -6.81 -3.27
N ARG A 37 3.50 -5.88 -3.33
CA ARG A 37 3.25 -4.44 -3.52
C ARG A 37 3.33 -4.00 -4.99
N ALA A 38 2.52 -3.02 -5.36
CA ALA A 38 2.57 -2.41 -6.69
C ALA A 38 3.79 -1.50 -6.81
N THR A 39 4.97 -2.05 -7.16
CA THR A 39 6.22 -1.29 -7.27
C THR A 39 6.68 -1.08 -8.71
N VAL A 40 7.36 0.04 -8.98
CA VAL A 40 7.95 0.37 -10.28
C VAL A 40 9.41 0.83 -10.15
N PRO A 41 10.25 0.58 -11.17
CA PRO A 41 11.58 1.17 -11.24
C PRO A 41 11.48 2.67 -11.57
N VAL A 42 12.17 3.50 -10.81
CA VAL A 42 12.22 4.96 -10.98
C VAL A 42 13.66 5.41 -11.17
N PHE A 43 13.88 6.29 -12.13
CA PHE A 43 15.14 7.00 -12.31
C PHE A 43 14.99 8.44 -11.87
N LEU A 44 15.87 8.92 -11.01
CA LEU A 44 15.94 10.29 -10.51
C LEU A 44 17.26 10.91 -10.98
N ASN A 45 17.20 12.03 -11.70
CA ASN A 45 18.38 12.70 -12.28
C ASN A 45 19.31 11.70 -13.01
N ASP A 46 18.70 10.83 -13.83
CA ASP A 46 19.35 9.75 -14.58
C ASP A 46 20.02 8.63 -13.74
N GLN A 47 19.88 8.64 -12.41
CA GLN A 47 20.34 7.58 -11.51
C GLN A 47 19.19 6.62 -11.16
N GLY A 48 19.50 5.33 -11.02
CA GLY A 48 18.52 4.29 -10.68
C GLY A 48 18.82 2.95 -11.37
N PRO A 49 17.86 2.00 -11.39
CA PRO A 49 16.49 2.16 -10.90
C PRO A 49 16.38 2.10 -9.38
N PHE A 50 15.58 2.99 -8.81
CA PHE A 50 15.10 2.93 -7.43
C PHE A 50 13.70 2.30 -7.40
N HIS A 51 13.33 1.66 -6.30
CA HIS A 51 12.07 0.95 -6.15
C HIS A 51 11.04 1.82 -5.44
N PHE A 52 10.08 2.33 -6.20
CA PHE A 52 8.98 3.12 -5.66
C PHE A 52 7.69 2.31 -5.65
N MET A 53 6.91 2.43 -4.58
CA MET A 53 5.52 1.98 -4.55
C MET A 53 4.65 2.93 -5.39
N VAL A 54 3.63 2.40 -6.05
CA VAL A 54 2.59 3.18 -6.71
C VAL A 54 1.41 3.29 -5.77
N ASP A 55 1.07 4.51 -5.38
CA ASP A 55 -0.05 4.81 -4.47
C ASP A 55 -0.99 5.81 -5.16
N THR A 56 -2.11 5.29 -5.65
CA THR A 56 -3.15 6.11 -6.31
C THR A 56 -4.04 6.88 -5.34
N ALA A 57 -3.86 6.69 -4.02
CA ALA A 57 -4.59 7.44 -3.00
C ALA A 57 -3.75 8.56 -2.36
N ALA A 58 -2.42 8.52 -2.49
CA ALA A 58 -1.53 9.57 -2.02
C ALA A 58 -1.60 10.83 -2.90
N THR A 59 -1.70 12.00 -2.26
CA THR A 59 -1.74 13.30 -2.95
C THR A 59 -0.36 13.83 -3.34
N ALA A 60 0.71 13.31 -2.73
CA ALA A 60 2.08 13.73 -2.95
C ALA A 60 3.01 12.51 -3.06
N SER A 61 4.01 12.61 -3.93
CA SER A 61 5.07 11.62 -4.05
C SER A 61 6.13 11.80 -2.96
N VAL A 62 6.67 10.69 -2.47
CA VAL A 62 7.58 10.64 -1.32
C VAL A 62 8.89 9.95 -1.72
N ILE A 63 10.01 10.44 -1.20
CA ILE A 63 11.34 9.82 -1.29
C ILE A 63 11.86 9.54 0.11
N SER A 64 12.61 8.44 0.29
CA SER A 64 13.23 8.17 1.58
C SER A 64 14.36 9.18 1.88
N ALA A 65 14.47 9.58 3.15
CA ALA A 65 15.48 10.53 3.59
C ALA A 65 16.91 10.13 3.21
N ASP A 66 17.26 8.86 3.39
CA ASP A 66 18.58 8.32 3.05
C ASP A 66 18.87 8.37 1.55
N LEU A 67 17.85 8.16 0.69
CA LEU A 67 18.04 8.26 -0.75
C LEU A 67 18.16 9.72 -1.20
N ALA A 68 17.36 10.62 -0.64
CA ALA A 68 17.44 12.04 -0.93
C ALA A 68 18.83 12.61 -0.58
N GLU A 69 19.36 12.22 0.58
CA GLU A 69 20.72 12.58 1.03
C GLU A 69 21.79 11.98 0.10
N ARG A 70 21.70 10.67 -0.20
CA ARG A 70 22.63 9.99 -1.10
C ARG A 70 22.71 10.64 -2.48
N LEU A 71 21.58 11.12 -2.99
CA LEU A 71 21.50 11.79 -4.30
C LEU A 71 21.85 13.29 -4.25
N GLY A 72 22.06 13.86 -3.05
CA GLY A 72 22.34 15.28 -2.88
C GLY A 72 21.22 16.18 -3.40
N LEU A 73 19.95 15.75 -3.26
CA LEU A 73 18.82 16.52 -3.77
C LEU A 73 18.64 17.82 -2.99
N ALA A 74 18.40 18.92 -3.71
CA ALA A 74 18.27 20.24 -3.11
C ALA A 74 17.00 20.34 -2.27
N ASP A 75 17.11 21.03 -1.11
CA ASP A 75 15.94 21.41 -0.32
C ASP A 75 14.97 22.22 -1.17
N ALA A 76 13.69 21.92 -1.01
CA ALA A 76 12.62 22.60 -1.69
C ALA A 76 11.58 23.13 -0.70
N GLY A 77 11.93 23.37 0.56
CA GLY A 77 11.01 23.86 1.59
C GLY A 77 9.91 22.86 1.98
N PRO A 78 9.17 23.13 3.06
CA PRO A 78 8.16 22.21 3.55
C PRO A 78 6.83 22.31 2.79
N ILE A 79 6.04 21.24 2.82
CA ILE A 79 4.64 21.22 2.38
C ILE A 79 3.74 20.63 3.47
N GLY A 80 2.46 21.02 3.44
CA GLY A 80 1.42 20.28 4.16
C GLY A 80 1.00 19.07 3.33
N MET A 81 1.07 17.89 3.91
CA MET A 81 0.67 16.63 3.29
C MET A 81 -0.46 15.99 4.09
N HIS A 82 -1.47 15.47 3.39
CA HIS A 82 -2.52 14.67 3.99
C HIS A 82 -2.20 13.19 3.80
N THR A 83 -2.07 12.47 4.91
CA THR A 83 -1.97 11.01 4.94
C THR A 83 -3.31 10.43 5.37
N LEU A 84 -3.44 9.11 5.28
CA LEU A 84 -4.58 8.40 5.86
C LEU A 84 -4.80 8.79 7.34
N ILE A 85 -3.72 9.06 8.06
CA ILE A 85 -3.72 9.28 9.51
C ILE A 85 -4.01 10.74 9.87
N GLY A 86 -3.44 11.70 9.14
CA GLY A 86 -3.54 13.10 9.53
C GLY A 86 -2.92 14.06 8.52
N ARG A 87 -2.94 15.35 8.88
CA ARG A 87 -2.16 16.37 8.19
C ARG A 87 -0.79 16.48 8.83
N GLU A 88 0.24 16.48 8.02
CA GLU A 88 1.64 16.51 8.43
C GLU A 88 2.37 17.61 7.66
N VAL A 89 3.30 18.32 8.31
CA VAL A 89 4.19 19.26 7.63
C VAL A 89 5.52 18.53 7.43
N VAL A 90 5.89 18.34 6.17
CA VAL A 90 7.05 17.51 5.80
C VAL A 90 8.03 18.33 4.97
N PRO A 91 9.35 18.16 5.17
CA PRO A 91 10.34 18.74 4.28
C PRO A 91 10.22 18.11 2.90
N THR A 92 10.65 18.85 1.88
CA THR A 92 10.66 18.34 0.50
C THR A 92 12.01 18.59 -0.14
N VAL A 93 12.33 17.76 -1.13
CA VAL A 93 13.51 17.90 -1.98
C VAL A 93 13.11 18.00 -3.44
N ARG A 94 14.01 18.49 -4.28
CA ARG A 94 13.81 18.67 -5.71
C ARG A 94 14.69 17.74 -6.53
N ALA A 95 14.07 16.99 -7.43
CA ALA A 95 14.74 16.27 -8.51
C ALA A 95 14.51 16.99 -9.83
N MET A 96 15.58 17.23 -10.60
CA MET A 96 15.49 17.90 -11.91
C MET A 96 14.70 17.06 -12.91
N ARG A 97 14.78 15.73 -12.80
CA ARG A 97 14.04 14.80 -13.66
C ARG A 97 13.69 13.50 -12.94
N MET A 98 12.47 13.01 -13.14
CA MET A 98 12.01 11.69 -12.72
C MET A 98 11.45 10.92 -13.92
N ARG A 99 11.87 9.66 -14.10
CA ARG A 99 11.34 8.79 -15.17
C ARG A 99 10.94 7.43 -14.64
N THR A 100 9.82 6.91 -15.13
CA THR A 100 9.37 5.53 -14.91
C THR A 100 8.31 5.14 -15.92
N GLY A 101 8.50 4.02 -16.63
CA GLY A 101 7.57 3.61 -17.69
C GLY A 101 7.31 4.75 -18.69
N ALA A 102 6.05 5.18 -18.80
CA ALA A 102 5.64 6.30 -19.65
C ALA A 102 5.70 7.69 -18.98
N LEU A 103 5.98 7.77 -17.68
CA LEU A 103 6.15 9.03 -16.95
C LEU A 103 7.57 9.56 -17.17
N ASP A 104 7.66 10.83 -17.58
CA ASP A 104 8.89 11.61 -17.68
C ASP A 104 8.55 13.04 -17.24
N ALA A 105 8.98 13.40 -16.04
CA ALA A 105 8.63 14.65 -15.38
C ALA A 105 9.91 15.42 -15.03
N SER A 106 9.88 16.74 -15.20
CA SER A 106 10.96 17.65 -14.81
C SER A 106 10.59 18.43 -13.54
N GLU A 107 11.59 18.90 -12.81
CA GLU A 107 11.39 19.78 -11.64
C GLU A 107 10.45 19.19 -10.56
N VAL A 108 10.64 17.91 -10.29
CA VAL A 108 9.78 17.13 -9.38
C VAL A 108 10.11 17.46 -7.93
N ARG A 109 9.09 17.87 -7.18
CA ARG A 109 9.17 18.03 -5.72
C ARG A 109 8.72 16.74 -5.05
N LEU A 110 9.51 16.22 -4.12
CA LEU A 110 9.22 14.98 -3.38
C LEU A 110 9.21 15.27 -1.89
N ALA A 111 8.16 14.83 -1.19
CA ALA A 111 8.15 14.84 0.27
C ALA A 111 9.22 13.87 0.79
N VAL A 112 9.89 14.23 1.88
CA VAL A 112 10.87 13.35 2.51
C VAL A 112 10.16 12.50 3.55
N GLY A 113 10.26 11.18 3.40
CA GLY A 113 9.68 10.18 4.30
C GLY A 113 10.71 9.22 4.87
N GLN A 114 10.23 8.22 5.61
CA GLN A 114 11.08 7.24 6.27
C GLN A 114 11.05 5.92 5.48
N ARG A 115 12.22 5.41 5.09
CA ARG A 115 12.34 4.13 4.36
C ARG A 115 11.64 2.99 5.08
N LEU A 116 11.82 2.88 6.40
CA LEU A 116 11.18 1.83 7.20
C LEU A 116 9.66 1.95 7.19
N ALA A 117 9.13 3.17 7.15
CA ALA A 117 7.69 3.42 7.06
C ALA A 117 7.11 3.11 5.68
N MET A 118 7.95 3.09 4.65
CA MET A 118 7.62 2.64 3.29
C MET A 118 8.05 1.19 3.04
N SER A 119 8.16 0.38 4.09
CA SER A 119 8.48 -1.05 4.00
C SER A 119 9.81 -1.35 3.29
N GLY A 120 10.81 -0.50 3.50
CA GLY A 120 12.14 -0.66 2.90
C GLY A 120 12.29 -0.03 1.51
N LEU A 121 11.21 0.48 0.91
CA LEU A 121 11.23 1.06 -0.43
C LEU A 121 11.89 2.43 -0.48
N ASP A 122 12.40 2.78 -1.65
CA ASP A 122 13.08 4.05 -1.92
C ASP A 122 12.13 5.25 -1.95
N GLY A 123 10.85 4.99 -2.19
CA GLY A 123 9.83 6.03 -2.22
C GLY A 123 8.44 5.52 -2.60
N LEU A 124 7.57 6.49 -2.82
CA LEU A 124 6.16 6.32 -3.17
C LEU A 124 5.79 7.33 -4.26
N LEU A 125 5.14 6.86 -5.32
CA LEU A 125 4.59 7.68 -6.40
C LEU A 125 3.11 7.93 -6.15
N GLY A 126 2.79 9.19 -5.91
CA GLY A 126 1.45 9.67 -5.67
C GLY A 126 0.76 10.22 -6.92
N CYS A 127 -0.47 10.66 -6.73
CA CYS A 127 -1.30 11.23 -7.78
C CYS A 127 -0.78 12.55 -8.37
N ASP A 128 0.05 13.30 -7.65
CA ASP A 128 0.71 14.50 -8.15
C ASP A 128 1.49 14.24 -9.45
N LEU A 129 2.12 13.05 -9.56
CA LEU A 129 2.85 12.62 -10.75
C LEU A 129 2.06 11.65 -11.63
N LEU A 130 1.08 10.93 -11.08
CA LEU A 130 0.32 9.91 -11.80
C LEU A 130 -0.93 10.46 -12.52
N VAL A 131 -1.36 11.70 -12.28
CA VAL A 131 -2.63 12.27 -12.76
C VAL A 131 -2.89 12.11 -14.27
N ALA A 132 -1.85 12.20 -15.10
CA ALA A 132 -1.96 12.09 -16.56
C ALA A 132 -1.72 10.65 -17.08
N SER A 133 -1.53 9.70 -16.17
CA SER A 133 -1.05 8.35 -16.44
C SER A 133 -2.11 7.30 -16.15
N LYS A 134 -1.82 6.10 -16.66
CA LYS A 134 -2.54 4.87 -16.34
C LYS A 134 -1.59 3.92 -15.62
N VAL A 135 -2.01 3.46 -14.44
CA VAL A 135 -1.33 2.39 -13.71
C VAL A 135 -1.92 1.06 -14.15
N ILE A 136 -1.06 0.12 -14.52
CA ILE A 136 -1.44 -1.24 -14.91
C ILE A 136 -0.86 -2.19 -13.87
N LEU A 137 -1.74 -2.93 -13.20
CA LEU A 137 -1.39 -4.04 -12.32
C LEU A 137 -1.73 -5.34 -13.06
N ASN A 138 -0.73 -6.19 -13.30
CA ASN A 138 -0.89 -7.49 -13.94
C ASN A 138 -0.46 -8.59 -12.97
N PHE A 139 -1.43 -9.14 -12.23
CA PHE A 139 -1.16 -10.09 -11.16
C PHE A 139 -0.83 -11.51 -11.66
N ARG A 140 -1.06 -11.80 -12.96
CA ARG A 140 -0.69 -13.08 -13.60
C ARG A 140 0.62 -13.04 -14.39
N GLY A 141 1.14 -11.85 -14.70
CA GLY A 141 2.34 -11.67 -15.52
C GLY A 141 3.63 -11.52 -14.71
N SER A 142 4.76 -11.54 -15.43
CA SER A 142 6.10 -11.27 -14.88
C SER A 142 6.32 -9.79 -14.56
N GLN A 143 5.74 -8.88 -15.36
CA GLN A 143 5.72 -7.44 -15.07
C GLN A 143 4.44 -7.06 -14.32
N ARG A 144 4.50 -7.08 -12.99
CA ARG A 144 3.33 -6.91 -12.13
C ARG A 144 2.77 -5.49 -12.10
N THR A 145 3.60 -4.46 -12.31
CA THR A 145 3.17 -3.06 -12.27
C THR A 145 3.84 -2.26 -13.37
N ARG A 146 3.09 -1.39 -14.05
CA ARG A 146 3.63 -0.49 -15.07
C ARG A 146 2.87 0.83 -15.11
N ILE A 147 3.61 1.92 -15.28
CA ILE A 147 3.05 3.23 -15.60
C ILE A 147 3.02 3.38 -17.13
N ALA A 148 1.83 3.63 -17.66
CA ALA A 148 1.55 3.76 -19.08
C ALA A 148 0.92 5.12 -19.40
N ARG A 149 0.98 5.54 -20.65
CA ARG A 149 0.16 6.66 -21.13
C ARG A 149 -1.31 6.29 -20.98
N SER A 150 -2.12 7.27 -20.58
CA SER A 150 -3.58 7.14 -20.59
C SER A 150 -4.05 6.78 -22.00
N SER A 151 -4.96 5.82 -22.09
CA SER A 151 -5.55 5.36 -23.35
C SER A 151 -6.90 4.73 -23.09
N ALA A 152 -7.72 4.57 -24.14
CA ALA A 152 -8.96 3.82 -24.04
C ALA A 152 -8.72 2.41 -23.45
N PRO A 153 -9.72 1.84 -22.76
CA PRO A 153 -9.66 0.46 -22.27
C PRO A 153 -9.34 -0.52 -23.41
N PRO A 154 -8.66 -1.65 -23.14
CA PRO A 154 -8.40 -2.67 -24.15
C PRO A 154 -9.69 -3.22 -24.75
N ARG A 155 -9.58 -3.78 -25.96
CA ARG A 155 -10.70 -4.52 -26.58
C ARG A 155 -11.13 -5.69 -25.68
N GLY A 156 -12.43 -5.96 -25.61
CA GLY A 156 -13.01 -6.99 -24.74
C GLY A 156 -13.38 -6.51 -23.33
N PHE A 157 -13.10 -5.24 -23.00
CA PHE A 157 -13.64 -4.59 -21.82
C PHE A 157 -14.99 -3.94 -22.12
N HIS A 158 -15.95 -4.16 -21.23
CA HIS A 158 -17.34 -3.71 -21.36
C HIS A 158 -17.71 -2.76 -20.23
N ARG A 159 -18.58 -1.78 -20.50
CA ARG A 159 -19.09 -0.91 -19.43
C ARG A 159 -20.07 -1.68 -18.54
N GLY A 160 -20.03 -1.42 -17.24
CA GLY A 160 -20.94 -2.00 -16.25
C GLY A 160 -20.20 -2.83 -15.20
N ALA A 161 -20.93 -3.73 -14.56
CA ALA A 161 -20.44 -4.55 -13.45
C ALA A 161 -20.90 -6.01 -13.60
N THR A 162 -20.74 -6.58 -14.81
CA THR A 162 -21.14 -7.97 -15.09
C THR A 162 -20.07 -8.93 -14.57
N PRO A 163 -20.39 -9.84 -13.63
CA PRO A 163 -19.44 -10.83 -13.14
C PRO A 163 -18.90 -11.68 -14.30
N GLY A 164 -17.63 -12.05 -14.26
CA GLY A 164 -17.00 -12.90 -15.29
C GLY A 164 -16.51 -12.15 -16.53
N ILE A 165 -16.90 -10.89 -16.73
CA ILE A 165 -16.57 -10.11 -17.93
C ILE A 165 -15.55 -9.03 -17.55
N PRO A 166 -14.55 -8.71 -18.40
CA PRO A 166 -13.70 -7.56 -18.16
C PRO A 166 -14.55 -6.27 -18.16
N VAL A 167 -14.55 -5.53 -17.06
CA VAL A 167 -15.43 -4.38 -16.85
C VAL A 167 -14.66 -3.06 -16.84
N VAL A 168 -15.31 -2.00 -17.30
CA VAL A 168 -14.88 -0.61 -17.14
C VAL A 168 -15.90 0.10 -16.25
N ILE A 169 -15.42 0.52 -15.09
CA ILE A 169 -16.16 1.35 -14.15
C ILE A 169 -15.70 2.78 -14.37
N LYS A 170 -16.64 3.64 -14.73
CA LYS A 170 -16.41 5.08 -14.70
C LYS A 170 -16.46 5.50 -13.24
N GLY A 171 -15.32 5.94 -12.72
CA GLY A 171 -15.23 6.51 -11.40
C GLY A 171 -15.49 8.00 -11.39
N GLU A 172 -15.59 8.54 -10.18
CA GLU A 172 -15.57 9.97 -9.94
C GLU A 172 -14.20 10.36 -9.39
N ARG A 173 -13.65 11.47 -9.89
CA ARG A 173 -12.51 12.13 -9.29
C ARG A 173 -12.98 13.12 -8.24
N ARG A 174 -12.61 12.88 -6.98
CA ARG A 174 -12.76 13.84 -5.89
C ARG A 174 -11.40 14.07 -5.21
N PHE A 175 -11.23 15.24 -4.59
CA PHE A 175 -10.02 15.62 -3.86
C PHE A 175 -8.73 15.39 -4.67
N GLY A 176 -8.59 16.18 -5.73
CA GLY A 176 -7.40 16.20 -6.57
C GLY A 176 -7.46 15.13 -7.66
N ASN A 177 -7.43 13.84 -7.31
CA ASN A 177 -7.19 12.76 -8.28
C ASN A 177 -7.66 11.36 -7.83
N LEU A 178 -8.35 11.23 -6.69
CA LEU A 178 -8.73 9.93 -6.16
C LEU A 178 -9.77 9.27 -7.05
N LEU A 179 -9.55 8.00 -7.39
CA LEU A 179 -10.52 7.24 -8.14
C LEU A 179 -11.51 6.59 -7.18
N MET A 180 -12.75 7.06 -7.24
CA MET A 180 -13.87 6.51 -6.48
C MET A 180 -14.79 5.70 -7.38
N ALA A 181 -15.29 4.57 -6.89
CA ALA A 181 -16.17 3.66 -7.60
C ALA A 181 -17.33 3.18 -6.71
N PRO A 182 -18.49 2.82 -7.28
CA PRO A 182 -19.59 2.27 -6.49
C PRO A 182 -19.26 0.88 -5.95
N ALA A 183 -19.64 0.64 -4.70
CA ALA A 183 -19.60 -0.66 -4.03
C ALA A 183 -20.88 -0.86 -3.20
N HIS A 184 -21.07 -2.05 -2.66
CA HIS A 184 -22.12 -2.33 -1.69
C HIS A 184 -21.56 -3.14 -0.52
N VAL A 185 -21.74 -2.65 0.70
CA VAL A 185 -21.58 -3.46 1.92
C VAL A 185 -22.94 -4.07 2.21
N TRP A 186 -23.03 -5.40 2.21
CA TRP A 186 -24.33 -6.09 2.32
C TRP A 186 -25.36 -5.62 1.25
N ARG A 187 -26.37 -4.86 1.65
CA ARG A 187 -27.39 -4.23 0.78
C ARG A 187 -27.26 -2.71 0.70
N THR A 188 -26.33 -2.12 1.44
CA THR A 188 -26.17 -0.68 1.58
C THR A 188 -25.15 -0.18 0.55
N PRO A 189 -25.49 0.85 -0.25
CA PRO A 189 -24.53 1.51 -1.13
C PRO A 189 -23.31 2.03 -0.35
N ALA A 190 -22.13 1.89 -0.95
CA ALA A 190 -20.88 2.36 -0.38
C ALA A 190 -19.99 2.98 -1.46
N THR A 191 -19.11 3.88 -1.05
CA THR A 191 -18.07 4.45 -1.91
C THR A 191 -16.78 3.67 -1.74
N ALA A 192 -16.26 3.09 -2.83
CA ALA A 192 -14.94 2.47 -2.85
C ALA A 192 -13.89 3.47 -3.36
N ILE A 193 -12.84 3.71 -2.57
CA ILE A 193 -11.64 4.47 -2.93
C ILE A 193 -10.57 3.46 -3.35
N ILE A 194 -10.00 3.63 -4.55
CA ILE A 194 -9.02 2.69 -5.09
C ILE A 194 -7.61 3.09 -4.68
N ASP A 195 -6.94 2.23 -3.92
CA ASP A 195 -5.61 2.46 -3.36
C ASP A 195 -4.67 1.30 -3.70
N SER A 196 -3.75 1.51 -4.63
CA SER A 196 -2.70 0.53 -4.96
C SER A 196 -1.52 0.51 -3.98
N GLY A 197 -1.42 1.49 -3.08
CA GLY A 197 -0.39 1.60 -2.04
C GLY A 197 -0.76 0.86 -0.75
N ALA A 198 -2.05 0.64 -0.50
CA ALA A 198 -2.54 -0.14 0.63
C ALA A 198 -2.43 -1.66 0.39
N GLU A 199 -1.86 -2.39 1.35
CA GLU A 199 -1.81 -3.86 1.28
C GLU A 199 -3.16 -4.52 1.58
N GLY A 200 -3.92 -3.92 2.51
CA GLY A 200 -5.18 -4.44 3.01
C GLY A 200 -6.30 -3.41 2.92
N THR A 201 -7.54 -3.90 2.95
CA THR A 201 -8.74 -3.08 2.86
C THR A 201 -9.08 -2.44 4.21
N ILE A 202 -9.44 -1.15 4.15
CA ILE A 202 -9.83 -0.35 5.31
C ILE A 202 -11.27 0.12 5.10
N VAL A 203 -12.09 0.08 6.15
CA VAL A 203 -13.47 0.59 6.12
C VAL A 203 -13.69 1.61 7.23
N ASN A 204 -14.52 2.61 6.97
CA ASN A 204 -14.95 3.51 8.03
C ASN A 204 -15.99 2.85 8.93
N ARG A 205 -16.27 3.46 10.08
CA ARG A 205 -17.28 2.96 11.02
C ARG A 205 -18.67 2.85 10.39
N ALA A 206 -19.06 3.80 9.53
CA ALA A 206 -20.35 3.77 8.84
C ALA A 206 -20.52 2.50 7.99
N ALA A 207 -19.49 2.11 7.23
CA ALA A 207 -19.51 0.87 6.44
C ALA A 207 -19.47 -0.38 7.32
N ALA A 208 -18.70 -0.37 8.41
CA ALA A 208 -18.65 -1.49 9.34
C ALA A 208 -20.02 -1.76 9.99
N VAL A 209 -20.72 -0.71 10.43
CA VAL A 209 -22.07 -0.82 11.00
C VAL A 209 -23.07 -1.27 9.93
N ALA A 210 -23.11 -0.59 8.78
CA ALA A 210 -24.04 -0.90 7.69
C ALA A 210 -23.83 -2.31 7.10
N GLY A 211 -22.59 -2.81 7.15
CA GLY A 211 -22.19 -4.12 6.66
C GLY A 211 -22.25 -5.23 7.70
N TYR A 212 -22.66 -4.95 8.94
CA TYR A 212 -22.66 -5.91 10.05
C TYR A 212 -21.28 -6.55 10.30
N ALA A 213 -20.22 -5.74 10.25
CA ALA A 213 -18.88 -6.22 10.52
C ALA A 213 -18.78 -6.76 11.95
N THR A 214 -18.09 -7.89 12.11
CA THR A 214 -17.88 -8.54 13.41
C THR A 214 -16.40 -8.57 13.75
N PRO A 215 -16.01 -8.52 15.04
CA PRO A 215 -14.60 -8.63 15.42
C PRO A 215 -13.92 -9.86 14.81
N LEU A 216 -12.73 -9.66 14.25
CA LEU A 216 -11.84 -10.75 13.87
C LEU A 216 -10.95 -11.02 15.07
N VAL A 217 -10.93 -12.26 15.57
CA VAL A 217 -9.95 -12.73 16.55
C VAL A 217 -8.85 -13.44 15.77
N PRO A 218 -7.71 -12.78 15.46
CA PRO A 218 -6.69 -13.43 14.65
C PRO A 218 -5.90 -14.41 15.52
N ARG A 219 -5.17 -15.33 14.87
CA ARG A 219 -4.44 -16.40 15.55
C ARG A 219 -3.30 -15.90 16.44
N ASP A 220 -2.80 -14.70 16.18
CA ASP A 220 -1.78 -13.99 16.98
C ASP A 220 -2.35 -13.28 18.22
N GLY A 221 -3.69 -13.23 18.36
CA GLY A 221 -4.37 -12.54 19.45
C GLY A 221 -4.50 -11.02 19.26
N GLU A 222 -3.97 -10.43 18.20
CA GLU A 222 -3.98 -8.98 17.99
C GLU A 222 -5.21 -8.50 17.23
N SER A 223 -6.24 -8.09 17.96
CA SER A 223 -7.47 -7.50 17.38
C SER A 223 -7.30 -6.09 16.79
N ILE A 224 -6.06 -5.58 16.71
CA ILE A 224 -5.73 -4.23 16.25
C ILE A 224 -4.72 -4.32 15.12
N ARG A 225 -4.97 -3.58 14.04
CA ARG A 225 -4.11 -3.48 12.85
C ARG A 225 -3.36 -2.16 12.88
N ARG A 226 -2.03 -2.25 12.84
CA ARG A 226 -1.15 -1.09 12.66
C ARG A 226 -1.29 -0.55 11.24
N ILE A 227 -1.59 0.73 11.13
CA ILE A 227 -1.63 1.48 9.88
C ILE A 227 -0.56 2.54 9.95
N GLN A 228 0.26 2.63 8.91
CA GLN A 228 1.43 3.51 8.92
C GLN A 228 1.46 4.38 7.67
N SER A 229 1.76 5.65 7.88
CA SER A 229 1.99 6.63 6.82
C SER A 229 3.44 6.58 6.32
N PRO A 230 3.73 7.08 5.09
CA PRO A 230 5.09 7.11 4.54
C PRO A 230 6.10 7.94 5.37
N THR A 231 5.61 8.82 6.22
CA THR A 231 6.39 9.72 7.11
C THR A 231 6.69 9.11 8.47
N GLY A 232 6.09 7.95 8.79
CA GLY A 232 6.31 7.24 10.04
C GLY A 232 5.19 7.37 11.08
N SER A 233 4.20 8.24 10.87
CA SER A 233 3.03 8.32 11.75
C SER A 233 2.28 6.98 11.75
N VAL A 234 1.76 6.59 12.92
CA VAL A 234 1.05 5.33 13.13
C VAL A 234 -0.36 5.59 13.65
N ALA A 235 -1.31 4.85 13.11
CA ALA A 235 -2.67 4.76 13.61
C ALA A 235 -3.07 3.30 13.76
N TRP A 236 -4.18 3.08 14.43
CA TRP A 236 -4.67 1.75 14.78
C TRP A 236 -6.09 1.58 14.25
N GLY A 237 -6.33 0.49 13.54
CA GLY A 237 -7.67 0.06 13.12
C GLY A 237 -8.06 -1.22 13.86
N GLN A 238 -9.36 -1.42 14.11
CA GLN A 238 -9.86 -2.67 14.66
C GLN A 238 -9.89 -3.74 13.58
N ALA A 239 -9.34 -4.92 13.85
CA ALA A 239 -9.46 -6.06 12.97
C ALA A 239 -10.90 -6.60 13.01
N MET A 240 -11.59 -6.55 11.87
CA MET A 240 -12.96 -7.06 11.74
C MET A 240 -13.10 -7.93 10.50
N VAL A 241 -14.19 -8.66 10.43
CA VAL A 241 -14.65 -9.39 9.25
C VAL A 241 -15.88 -8.68 8.73
N LEU A 242 -15.86 -8.29 7.46
CA LEU A 242 -17.00 -7.80 6.72
C LEU A 242 -17.71 -8.99 6.04
N PRO A 243 -18.93 -9.37 6.45
CA PRO A 243 -19.62 -10.55 5.94
C PRO A 243 -19.85 -10.54 4.43
N SER A 244 -20.14 -9.39 3.84
CA SER A 244 -20.35 -9.26 2.40
C SER A 244 -19.93 -7.90 1.85
N LEU A 245 -19.13 -7.95 0.79
CA LEU A 245 -18.79 -6.82 -0.05
C LEU A 245 -19.07 -7.18 -1.51
N ARG A 246 -19.84 -6.35 -2.21
CA ARG A 246 -19.91 -6.38 -3.68
C ARG A 246 -19.16 -5.19 -4.25
N PHE A 247 -18.19 -5.46 -5.11
CA PHE A 247 -17.39 -4.46 -5.80
C PHE A 247 -17.12 -4.93 -7.22
N ALA A 248 -17.35 -4.06 -8.21
CA ALA A 248 -17.07 -4.35 -9.61
C ALA A 248 -17.69 -5.65 -10.16
N GLY A 249 -18.91 -5.98 -9.72
CA GLY A 249 -19.59 -7.23 -10.10
C GLY A 249 -19.06 -8.47 -9.37
N MET A 250 -18.00 -8.36 -8.58
CA MET A 250 -17.50 -9.44 -7.73
C MET A 250 -18.16 -9.37 -6.34
N GLY A 251 -18.74 -10.49 -5.90
CA GLY A 251 -19.14 -10.70 -4.52
C GLY A 251 -18.01 -11.33 -3.71
N MET A 252 -17.71 -10.75 -2.56
CA MET A 252 -16.75 -11.27 -1.58
C MET A 252 -17.47 -11.49 -0.27
N THR A 253 -17.15 -12.59 0.41
CA THR A 253 -17.73 -12.96 1.71
C THR A 253 -16.65 -13.11 2.76
N ASN A 254 -16.96 -12.76 4.00
CA ASN A 254 -16.07 -12.88 5.15
C ASN A 254 -14.70 -12.21 4.91
N LEU A 255 -14.72 -10.98 4.40
CA LEU A 255 -13.52 -10.21 4.06
C LEU A 255 -12.88 -9.63 5.34
N PRO A 256 -11.63 -9.98 5.68
CA PRO A 256 -10.90 -9.29 6.75
C PRO A 256 -10.66 -7.83 6.38
N VAL A 257 -10.97 -6.91 7.29
CA VAL A 257 -10.81 -5.46 7.10
C VAL A 257 -10.25 -4.83 8.36
N ALA A 258 -9.54 -3.71 8.20
CA ALA A 258 -9.28 -2.81 9.32
C ALA A 258 -10.40 -1.75 9.38
N VAL A 259 -10.96 -1.54 10.56
CA VAL A 259 -12.02 -0.55 10.79
C VAL A 259 -11.47 0.60 11.59
N GLY A 260 -11.69 1.83 11.11
CA GLY A 260 -11.30 3.02 11.86
C GLY A 260 -11.76 4.30 11.20
N ASP A 261 -11.87 5.35 12.02
CA ASP A 261 -12.28 6.68 11.59
C ASP A 261 -11.03 7.51 11.28
N PHE A 262 -10.45 7.24 10.12
CA PHE A 262 -9.21 7.85 9.65
C PHE A 262 -9.44 9.25 9.06
N HIS A 263 -8.43 10.13 9.19
CA HIS A 263 -8.45 11.52 8.72
C HIS A 263 -8.85 11.64 7.24
N SER A 264 -8.39 10.72 6.39
CA SER A 264 -8.73 10.75 4.98
C SER A 264 -10.23 10.61 4.68
N PHE A 265 -11.00 9.81 5.43
CA PHE A 265 -12.43 9.68 5.17
C PHE A 265 -13.17 11.01 5.38
N ARG A 266 -12.69 11.83 6.31
CA ARG A 266 -13.14 13.22 6.51
C ARG A 266 -12.82 14.10 5.32
N ILE A 267 -11.54 14.14 4.95
CA ILE A 267 -11.10 14.97 3.83
C ILE A 267 -11.78 14.56 2.54
N TRP A 268 -12.12 13.29 2.35
CA TRP A 268 -12.82 12.80 1.17
C TRP A 268 -14.33 13.06 1.19
N GLY A 269 -14.88 13.60 2.27
CA GLY A 269 -16.31 13.87 2.42
C GLY A 269 -17.16 12.60 2.48
N VAL A 270 -16.60 11.52 3.02
CA VAL A 270 -17.27 10.21 3.10
C VAL A 270 -17.25 9.63 4.52
N GLU A 271 -16.94 10.44 5.53
CA GLU A 271 -16.90 9.98 6.93
C GLU A 271 -18.25 9.43 7.43
N ASP A 272 -19.35 10.10 7.08
CA ASP A 272 -20.70 9.80 7.58
C ASP A 272 -21.51 8.83 6.70
N GLN A 273 -20.90 8.32 5.63
CA GLN A 273 -21.53 7.37 4.72
C GLN A 273 -20.63 6.14 4.53
N PRO A 274 -21.18 4.95 4.22
CA PRO A 274 -20.37 3.76 4.03
C PRO A 274 -19.24 3.97 3.00
N ALA A 275 -18.00 3.86 3.45
CA ALA A 275 -16.81 4.04 2.62
C ALA A 275 -15.78 2.93 2.85
N ILE A 276 -15.09 2.56 1.77
CA ILE A 276 -14.13 1.46 1.72
C ILE A 276 -12.91 1.95 0.96
N LEU A 277 -11.73 1.88 1.58
CA LEU A 277 -10.47 1.97 0.88
C LEU A 277 -10.09 0.55 0.43
N VAL A 278 -10.12 0.34 -0.88
CA VAL A 278 -9.85 -0.93 -1.55
C VAL A 278 -8.35 -1.06 -1.78
N GLY A 279 -7.73 -1.96 -1.02
CA GLY A 279 -6.31 -2.28 -1.11
C GLY A 279 -5.99 -3.44 -2.04
N LEU A 280 -4.71 -3.83 -2.05
CA LEU A 280 -4.19 -4.89 -2.90
C LEU A 280 -4.78 -6.27 -2.57
N ASP A 281 -5.25 -6.53 -1.37
CA ASP A 281 -5.96 -7.75 -0.97
C ASP A 281 -7.23 -8.03 -1.81
N ILE A 282 -7.94 -6.97 -2.21
CA ILE A 282 -9.06 -7.04 -3.17
C ILE A 282 -8.53 -6.93 -4.60
N LEU A 283 -7.65 -5.97 -4.92
CA LEU A 283 -7.23 -5.74 -6.31
C LEU A 283 -6.56 -6.97 -6.93
N ARG A 284 -5.82 -7.76 -6.15
CA ARG A 284 -5.18 -9.00 -6.61
C ARG A 284 -6.15 -10.15 -6.91
N ARG A 285 -7.44 -10.00 -6.58
CA ARG A 285 -8.50 -10.96 -6.97
C ARG A 285 -8.80 -10.88 -8.47
N PHE A 286 -8.43 -9.77 -9.10
CA PHE A 286 -8.49 -9.57 -10.54
C PHE A 286 -7.15 -10.00 -11.17
N SER A 287 -7.17 -10.58 -12.35
CA SER A 287 -5.96 -10.93 -13.12
C SER A 287 -5.23 -9.68 -13.61
N VAL A 288 -5.99 -8.67 -14.05
CA VAL A 288 -5.46 -7.38 -14.52
C VAL A 288 -6.35 -6.23 -14.02
N VAL A 289 -5.70 -5.17 -13.53
CA VAL A 289 -6.32 -3.93 -13.08
C VAL A 289 -5.68 -2.75 -13.80
N HIS A 290 -6.47 -1.95 -14.49
CA HIS A 290 -6.05 -0.66 -15.05
C HIS A 290 -6.70 0.48 -14.27
N ILE A 291 -5.89 1.34 -13.68
CA ILE A 291 -6.32 2.57 -13.00
C ILE A 291 -5.90 3.74 -13.89
N ASP A 292 -6.81 4.30 -14.68
CA ASP A 292 -6.56 5.45 -15.55
C ASP A 292 -7.05 6.73 -14.87
N LEU A 293 -6.12 7.45 -14.23
CA LEU A 293 -6.43 8.66 -13.45
C LEU A 293 -6.82 9.85 -14.33
N LYS A 294 -6.31 9.89 -15.57
CA LYS A 294 -6.68 10.93 -16.54
C LYS A 294 -8.13 10.77 -16.98
N ARG A 295 -8.57 9.53 -17.20
CA ARG A 295 -9.93 9.21 -17.67
C ARG A 295 -10.93 8.98 -16.54
N SER A 296 -10.46 8.86 -15.30
CA SER A 296 -11.27 8.42 -14.16
C SER A 296 -11.92 7.06 -14.43
N GLU A 297 -11.15 6.13 -15.00
CA GLU A 297 -11.65 4.81 -15.40
C GLU A 297 -10.88 3.71 -14.66
N LEU A 298 -11.62 2.77 -14.08
CA LEU A 298 -11.11 1.53 -13.53
C LEU A 298 -11.49 0.39 -14.47
N SER A 299 -10.51 -0.28 -15.07
CA SER A 299 -10.74 -1.49 -15.88
C SER A 299 -10.29 -2.73 -15.13
N LEU A 300 -11.15 -3.73 -14.98
CA LEU A 300 -10.90 -4.92 -14.16
C LEU A 300 -11.18 -6.19 -14.95
N GLN A 301 -10.28 -7.16 -14.88
CA GLN A 301 -10.43 -8.48 -15.49
C GLN A 301 -10.22 -9.57 -14.43
N LEU A 302 -11.09 -10.58 -14.41
CA LEU A 302 -11.00 -11.71 -13.46
C LEU A 302 -9.88 -12.70 -13.81
#